data_AF-A0A964W387-F1
#
_entry.id   AF-A0A964W387-F1
#
_cell.length_a   1.000
_cell.length_b   1.000
_cell.length_c   1.000
_cell.angle_alpha   90.00
_cell.angle_beta   90.00
_cell.angle_gamma   90.00
#
_symmetry.space_group_name_H-M   'P 1'
#
loop_
_entity.id
_entity.type
_entity.pdbx_description
1 polymer ?
#
loop_
_entity_poly.entity_id
_entity_poly.type
_entity_poly.pdbx_seq_one_letter_code
_entity_poly.pdbx_strand_id
1 'polypeptide(L)'
;MKFMKKEKINKFRINLGAIGREEDKVYIDVEYSDRKDNKVKVGFSIGIYEYGIVSYVVGYEIDVNLDEDIEEVLFDEARRLHENGYFYSALELFYEELDYLETM
;
A
#
# COMPACT_ATOMS: atom_id res chain seq x y z
N MET A 1 -0.43 4.56 36.31
CA MET A 1 -0.75 4.08 34.93
C MET A 1 0.02 4.92 33.94
N LYS A 2 0.99 4.33 33.20
CA LYS A 2 1.61 5.03 32.06
C LYS A 2 0.57 5.07 30.94
N PHE A 3 0.13 6.27 30.56
CA PHE A 3 -0.68 6.46 29.36
C PHE A 3 0.13 5.96 28.16
N MET A 4 -0.34 4.89 27.50
CA MET A 4 0.17 4.55 26.17
C MET A 4 -0.17 5.74 25.28
N LYS A 5 0.85 6.46 24.79
CA LYS A 5 0.63 7.47 23.74
C LYS A 5 0.00 6.72 22.56
N LYS A 6 -1.20 7.13 22.14
CA LYS A 6 -1.74 6.71 20.85
C LYS A 6 -0.73 7.16 19.80
N GLU A 7 -0.07 6.23 19.14
CA GLU A 7 0.76 6.52 17.98
C GLU A 7 -0.14 7.15 16.91
N LYS A 8 0.31 8.25 16.31
CA LYS A 8 -0.42 8.89 15.23
C LYS A 8 -0.21 8.02 13.98
N ILE A 9 -1.32 7.53 13.43
CA ILE A 9 -1.32 6.79 12.17
C ILE A 9 -1.71 7.78 11.08
N ASN A 10 -0.85 7.93 10.08
CA ASN A 10 -1.11 8.73 8.89
C ASN A 10 -1.44 7.79 7.72
N LYS A 11 -2.34 8.21 6.83
CA LYS A 11 -2.81 7.41 5.70
C LYS A 11 -2.96 8.28 4.46
N PHE A 12 -2.48 7.79 3.32
CA PHE A 12 -2.76 8.39 2.02
C PHE A 12 -2.89 7.30 0.95
N ARG A 13 -3.45 7.70 -0.20
CA ARG A 13 -3.72 6.80 -1.32
C ARG A 13 -2.95 7.24 -2.56
N ILE A 14 -2.32 6.27 -3.22
CA ILE A 14 -1.66 6.42 -4.50
C ILE A 14 -2.50 5.73 -5.57
N ASN A 15 -2.85 6.46 -6.63
CA ASN A 15 -3.51 5.87 -7.80
C ASN A 15 -2.43 5.37 -8.76
N LEU A 16 -2.41 4.06 -9.01
CA LEU A 16 -1.46 3.45 -9.94
C LEU A 16 -1.97 3.44 -11.39
N GLY A 17 -3.22 3.84 -11.61
CA GLY A 17 -3.88 3.76 -12.91
C GLY A 17 -4.52 2.39 -13.15
N ALA A 18 -4.56 2.00 -14.42
CA ALA A 18 -5.11 0.72 -14.84
C ALA A 18 -4.00 -0.34 -14.94
N ILE A 19 -4.09 -1.39 -14.13
CA ILE A 19 -3.19 -2.55 -14.16
C ILE A 19 -4.08 -3.79 -14.27
N GLY A 20 -4.06 -4.45 -15.43
CA GLY A 20 -4.92 -5.61 -15.69
C GLY A 20 -6.02 -5.31 -16.71
N ARG A 21 -7.29 -5.51 -16.33
CA ARG A 21 -8.45 -5.28 -17.22
C ARG A 21 -8.60 -3.77 -17.49
N GLU A 22 -9.10 -3.40 -18.68
CA GLU A 22 -9.12 -2.00 -19.15
C GLU A 22 -9.89 -1.03 -18.23
N GLU A 23 -10.79 -1.53 -17.37
CA GLU A 23 -11.65 -0.72 -16.49
C GLU A 23 -11.16 -0.67 -15.03
N ASP A 24 -10.22 -1.53 -14.64
CA ASP A 24 -9.81 -1.70 -13.25
C ASP A 24 -8.94 -0.53 -12.79
N LYS A 25 -9.39 0.18 -11.75
CA LYS A 25 -8.57 1.22 -11.10
C LYS A 25 -7.88 0.64 -9.88
N VAL A 26 -6.57 0.50 -9.97
CA VAL A 26 -5.73 -0.04 -8.91
C VAL A 26 -5.18 1.10 -8.05
N TYR A 27 -5.31 0.93 -6.75
CA TYR A 27 -4.82 1.88 -5.76
C TYR A 27 -3.92 1.18 -4.75
N ILE A 28 -2.94 1.94 -4.26
CA ILE A 28 -2.18 1.59 -3.08
C ILE A 28 -2.61 2.52 -1.94
N ASP A 29 -3.14 1.95 -0.87
CA ASP A 29 -3.28 2.64 0.40
C ASP A 29 -1.99 2.46 1.21
N VAL A 30 -1.38 3.60 1.56
CA VAL A 30 -0.15 3.68 2.35
C VAL A 30 -0.52 4.14 3.75
N GLU A 31 -0.25 3.30 4.73
CA GLU A 31 -0.43 3.60 6.15
C GLU A 31 0.93 3.66 6.84
N TYR A 32 1.27 4.76 7.52
CA TYR A 32 2.53 4.86 8.25
C TYR A 32 2.39 5.47 9.64
N SER A 33 3.24 5.02 10.55
CA SER A 33 3.33 5.54 11.91
C SER A 33 4.32 6.71 12.02
N ASP A 34 4.29 7.39 13.16
CA ASP A 34 5.27 8.43 13.49
C ASP A 34 6.73 7.96 13.28
N ARG A 35 7.56 8.89 12.79
CA ARG A 35 8.99 8.66 12.52
C ARG A 35 9.76 8.41 13.81
N LYS A 36 10.59 7.37 13.82
CA LYS A 36 11.48 7.02 14.93
C LYS A 36 12.85 6.59 14.39
N ASP A 37 13.93 7.16 14.92
CA ASP A 37 15.31 6.80 14.55
C ASP A 37 15.58 6.86 13.03
N ASN A 38 15.05 7.89 12.34
CA ASN A 38 15.07 8.05 10.88
C ASN A 38 14.37 6.95 10.09
N LYS A 39 13.46 6.23 10.74
CA LYS A 39 12.66 5.18 10.12
C LYS A 39 11.18 5.40 10.32
N VAL A 40 10.42 4.90 9.36
CA VAL A 40 8.95 4.86 9.42
C VAL A 40 8.50 3.43 9.16
N LYS A 41 7.54 2.97 9.97
CA LYS A 41 6.86 1.71 9.69
C LYS A 41 5.70 1.99 8.75
N VAL A 42 5.64 1.26 7.66
CA VAL A 42 4.67 1.50 6.59
C VAL A 42 3.99 0.20 6.18
N GLY A 43 2.67 0.25 6.00
CA GLY A 43 1.86 -0.81 5.44
C GLY A 43 1.31 -0.40 4.07
N PHE A 44 1.32 -1.33 3.13
CA PHE A 44 0.83 -1.11 1.76
C PHE A 44 -0.34 -2.05 1.51
N SER A 45 -1.48 -1.51 1.12
CA SER A 45 -2.65 -2.31 0.76
C SER A 45 -3.00 -2.01 -0.68
N ILE A 46 -3.30 -3.04 -1.46
CA ILE A 46 -3.73 -2.88 -2.85
C ILE A 46 -5.22 -3.12 -2.92
N GLY A 47 -5.95 -2.25 -3.60
CA GLY A 47 -7.37 -2.45 -3.87
C GLY A 47 -7.74 -2.11 -5.31
N ILE A 48 -8.75 -2.81 -5.83
CA ILE A 48 -9.44 -2.45 -7.08
C ILE A 48 -10.83 -1.93 -6.71
N TYR A 49 -11.08 -0.65 -6.99
CA TYR A 49 -12.24 0.05 -6.45
C TYR A 49 -13.58 -0.50 -6.92
N GLU A 50 -13.64 -1.04 -8.14
CA GLU A 50 -14.88 -1.52 -8.75
C GLU A 50 -15.46 -2.77 -8.08
N TYR A 51 -14.59 -3.62 -7.53
CA TYR A 51 -14.99 -4.88 -6.90
C TYR A 51 -15.06 -4.81 -5.36
N GLY A 52 -14.58 -3.71 -4.76
CA GLY A 52 -14.61 -3.51 -3.30
C GLY A 52 -13.73 -4.47 -2.49
N ILE A 53 -12.89 -5.26 -3.16
CA ILE A 53 -11.96 -6.22 -2.54
C ILE A 53 -10.60 -5.54 -2.33
N VAL A 54 -9.95 -5.83 -1.20
CA VAL A 54 -8.64 -5.26 -0.82
C VAL A 54 -7.72 -6.42 -0.45
N SER A 55 -6.59 -6.53 -1.15
CA SER A 55 -5.51 -7.47 -0.83
C SER A 55 -4.41 -6.74 -0.06
N TYR A 56 -4.05 -7.27 1.11
CA TYR A 56 -3.11 -6.62 2.02
C TYR A 56 -1.68 -7.13 1.79
N VAL A 57 -0.72 -6.21 1.64
CA VAL A 57 0.71 -6.55 1.53
C VAL A 57 1.42 -6.16 2.82
N VAL A 58 2.23 -7.09 3.34
CA VAL A 58 2.84 -7.01 4.68
C VAL A 58 3.66 -5.72 4.84
N GLY A 59 3.45 -5.02 5.96
CA GLY A 59 4.16 -3.78 6.26
C GLY A 59 5.66 -3.97 6.53
N TYR A 60 6.45 -3.00 6.08
CA TYR A 60 7.90 -2.96 6.19
C TYR A 60 8.39 -1.66 6.85
N GLU A 61 9.65 -1.64 7.27
CA GLU A 61 10.31 -0.48 7.84
C GLU A 61 11.17 0.19 6.77
N ILE A 62 10.99 1.49 6.58
CA ILE A 62 11.68 2.29 5.55
C ILE A 62 12.59 3.29 6.24
N ASP A 63 13.85 3.33 5.82
CA ASP A 63 14.78 4.40 6.15
C ASP A 63 14.41 5.67 5.37
N VAL A 64 14.20 6.77 6.08
CA VAL A 64 13.83 8.07 5.50
C VAL A 64 14.91 9.10 5.76
N ASN A 65 15.23 9.88 4.74
CA ASN A 65 16.12 11.04 4.89
C ASN A 65 15.41 12.12 5.74
N LEU A 66 16.18 12.82 6.58
CA LEU A 66 15.64 13.87 7.45
C LEU A 66 15.26 15.15 6.68
N ASP A 67 15.89 15.37 5.53
CA ASP A 67 15.77 16.57 4.72
C ASP A 67 14.71 16.47 3.61
N GLU A 68 14.13 15.28 3.41
CA GLU A 68 13.15 15.00 2.36
C GLU A 68 11.73 14.92 2.92
N ASP A 69 10.74 15.22 2.07
CA ASP A 69 9.34 15.04 2.43
C ASP A 69 9.03 13.54 2.55
N ILE A 70 8.54 13.12 3.72
CA ILE A 70 8.22 11.72 4.00
C ILE A 70 7.20 11.21 2.99
N GLU A 71 6.19 12.00 2.61
CA GLU A 71 5.19 11.55 1.64
C GLU A 71 5.80 11.30 0.25
N GLU A 72 6.79 12.10 -0.15
CA GLU A 72 7.53 11.91 -1.42
C GLU A 72 8.38 10.65 -1.38
N VAL A 73 9.12 10.41 -0.29
CA VAL A 73 9.92 9.18 -0.12
C VAL A 73 9.03 7.93 -0.15
N LEU A 74 7.88 7.99 0.54
CA LEU A 74 6.93 6.88 0.56
C LEU A 74 6.26 6.65 -0.80
N PHE A 75 5.99 7.72 -1.55
CA PHE A 75 5.47 7.62 -2.91
C PHE A 75 6.49 6.97 -3.85
N ASP A 76 7.76 7.40 -3.79
CA ASP A 76 8.83 6.84 -4.62
C ASP A 76 9.09 5.37 -4.29
N GLU A 77 9.05 5.00 -3.02
CA GLU A 77 9.21 3.62 -2.61
C GLU A 77 8.02 2.76 -3.07
N ALA A 78 6.78 3.26 -2.96
CA ALA A 78 5.60 2.58 -3.50
C ALA A 78 5.72 2.35 -5.01
N ARG A 79 6.14 3.38 -5.76
CA ARG A 79 6.38 3.27 -7.21
C ARG A 79 7.46 2.23 -7.52
N ARG A 80 8.57 2.23 -6.78
CA ARG A 80 9.66 1.26 -6.94
C ARG A 80 9.17 -0.17 -6.70
N LEU A 81 8.36 -0.40 -5.67
CA LEU A 81 7.78 -1.72 -5.40
C LEU A 81 6.83 -2.17 -6.50
N HIS A 82 6.02 -1.25 -7.03
CA HIS A 82 5.14 -1.51 -8.15
C HIS A 82 5.92 -1.91 -9.41
N GLU A 83 6.92 -1.12 -9.80
CA GLU A 83 7.74 -1.38 -10.99
C GLU A 83 8.53 -2.69 -10.89
N ASN A 84 8.92 -3.11 -9.69
CA ASN A 84 9.58 -4.39 -9.44
C ASN A 84 8.60 -5.57 -9.30
N GLY A 85 7.29 -5.35 -9.46
CA GLY A 85 6.27 -6.38 -9.42
C GLY A 85 5.99 -6.96 -8.04
N TYR A 86 6.43 -6.29 -6.96
CA TYR A 86 6.20 -6.74 -5.58
C TYR A 86 4.69 -6.89 -5.29
N PHE A 87 3.90 -6.04 -5.93
CA PHE A 87 2.45 -6.00 -5.83
C PHE A 87 1.72 -7.00 -6.73
N TYR A 88 2.41 -7.65 -7.66
CA TYR A 88 1.77 -8.56 -8.62
C TYR A 88 1.23 -9.82 -7.97
N SER A 89 1.93 -10.42 -7.01
CA SER A 89 1.43 -11.61 -6.32
C SER A 89 0.16 -11.33 -5.50
N ALA A 90 0.03 -10.11 -4.96
CA ALA A 90 -1.19 -9.69 -4.26
C ALA A 90 -2.35 -9.40 -5.22
N LEU A 91 -2.05 -8.90 -6.42
CA LEU A 91 -3.02 -8.72 -7.52
C LEU A 91 -3.43 -10.05 -8.16
N GLU A 92 -2.51 -11.01 -8.30
CA GLU A 92 -2.76 -12.34 -8.87
C GLU A 92 -3.72 -13.13 -7.99
N LEU A 93 -3.43 -13.25 -6.69
CA LEU A 93 -4.33 -13.87 -5.71
C LEU A 93 -5.72 -13.22 -5.72
N PHE A 94 -5.77 -11.90 -5.88
CA PHE A 94 -7.01 -11.15 -5.96
C PHE A 94 -7.82 -11.52 -7.22
N TYR A 95 -7.19 -11.59 -8.39
CA TYR A 95 -7.88 -11.97 -9.63
C TYR A 95 -8.34 -13.42 -9.61
N GLU A 96 -7.56 -14.32 -8.99
CA GLU A 96 -7.98 -15.71 -8.76
C GLU A 96 -9.25 -15.79 -7.89
N GLU A 97 -9.32 -15.00 -6.80
CA GLU A 97 -10.50 -14.91 -5.95
C GLU A 97 -11.72 -14.34 -6.70
N LEU A 98 -11.51 -13.31 -7.53
CA LEU A 98 -12.58 -12.74 -8.37
C LEU A 98 -13.13 -13.76 -9.36
N ASP A 99 -12.26 -14.42 -10.13
CA ASP A 99 -12.67 -15.41 -11.12
C ASP A 99 -13.42 -16.57 -10.45
N TYR A 100 -13.02 -16.98 -9.24
CA TYR A 100 -13.74 -17.98 -8.45
C TYR A 100 -15.16 -17.50 -8.06
N LEU A 101 -15.31 -16.23 -7.65
CA LEU A 101 -16.62 -15.67 -7.29
C LEU A 101 -17.53 -15.49 -8.50
N GLU A 102 -16.99 -15.13 -9.67
CA GLU A 102 -17.76 -14.95 -10.91
C GLU A 102 -18.23 -16.28 -11.53
N THR A 103 -17.54 -17.39 -11.24
CA THR A 103 -17.83 -18.72 -11.79
C THR A 103 -18.78 -19.57 -10.94
N MET A 104 -19.20 -19.09 -9.77
CA MET A 104 -20.23 -19.70 -8.90
C MET A 104 -21.61 -19.08 -9.10
#